data_AF-A0A8J3ZYB5-F1
#
_entry.id   AF-A0A8J3ZYB5-F1
#
_cell.length_a   1.000
_cell.length_b   1.000
_cell.length_c   1.000
_cell.angle_alpha   90.00
_cell.angle_beta   90.00
_cell.angle_gamma   90.00
#
_symmetry.space_group_name_H-M   'P 1'
#
loop_
_entity.id
_entity.type
_entity.pdbx_description
1 polymer ?
#
loop_
_entity_poly.entity_id
_entity_poly.type
_entity_poly.pdbx_seq_one_letter_code
_entity_poly.pdbx_strand_id
1 'polypeptide(L)'
;MSKVYTGASMSIDGYISGPEFSGFEHLFAWYTNGDVEIPNEIHPELSQRVTDVSAEHLRTILGMSGAIVCGRTLWDLTKAWGGTHPMGVPVVVLTHSVPDGWEREGEWFTFVTEGGIGAAVAKAKELAGDKGVALNGGEIASQALDAGLVDEVWVDLVPVILGAGTPFFGNLANRPVVLEGPLSIGAGKAVTHLRYRVTAR
;
A
#
# COMPACT_ATOMS: atom_id res chain seq x y z
N MET A 1 -17.45 -3.68 9.70
CA MET A 1 -16.05 -3.46 10.13
C MET A 1 -15.25 -3.11 8.90
N SER A 2 -14.50 -2.02 8.94
CA SER A 2 -13.61 -1.56 7.87
C SER A 2 -12.58 -2.64 7.56
N LYS A 3 -12.55 -3.10 6.30
CA LYS A 3 -11.59 -4.11 5.82
C LYS A 3 -10.18 -3.54 5.83
N VAL A 4 -9.21 -4.29 6.34
CA VAL A 4 -7.79 -3.93 6.34
C VAL A 4 -7.07 -4.80 5.32
N TYR A 5 -6.33 -4.19 4.40
CA TYR A 5 -5.60 -4.93 3.39
C TYR A 5 -4.24 -4.29 3.14
N THR A 6 -3.28 -5.08 2.66
CA THR A 6 -2.00 -4.56 2.17
C THR A 6 -1.87 -4.79 0.68
N GLY A 7 -1.26 -3.85 -0.03
CA GLY A 7 -1.07 -3.90 -1.48
C GLY A 7 0.20 -3.20 -1.93
N ALA A 8 0.92 -3.81 -2.87
CA ALA A 8 2.08 -3.20 -3.50
C ALA A 8 2.36 -3.82 -4.89
N SER A 9 2.99 -3.03 -5.76
CA SER A 9 3.73 -3.59 -6.89
C SER A 9 5.02 -4.25 -6.40
N MET A 10 5.22 -5.49 -6.82
CA MET A 10 6.27 -6.35 -6.30
C MET A 10 6.97 -7.06 -7.45
N SER A 11 8.30 -7.12 -7.39
CA SER A 11 9.11 -7.94 -8.29
C SER A 11 8.81 -9.43 -8.10
N ILE A 12 9.16 -10.26 -9.08
CA ILE A 12 8.86 -11.71 -9.01
C ILE A 12 9.61 -12.41 -7.87
N ASP A 13 10.73 -11.85 -7.44
CA ASP A 13 11.56 -12.30 -6.32
C ASP A 13 11.20 -11.64 -4.98
N GLY A 14 10.09 -10.89 -4.90
CA GLY A 14 9.47 -10.53 -3.63
C GLY A 14 9.78 -9.13 -3.09
N TYR A 15 10.33 -8.23 -3.90
CA TYR A 15 10.79 -6.90 -3.48
C TYR A 15 9.89 -5.77 -3.99
N ILE A 16 9.66 -4.75 -3.15
CA ILE A 16 8.88 -3.54 -3.45
C ILE A 16 9.77 -2.31 -3.72
N SER A 17 11.09 -2.47 -3.54
CA SER A 17 12.11 -1.57 -4.03
C SER A 17 13.42 -2.33 -4.16
N GLY A 18 14.30 -1.90 -5.04
CA GLY A 18 15.70 -2.33 -5.06
C GLY A 18 16.49 -1.75 -3.88
N PRO A 19 17.80 -2.05 -3.80
CA PRO A 19 18.70 -1.40 -2.85
C PRO A 19 18.65 0.13 -3.00
N GLU A 20 18.79 0.85 -1.89
CA GLU A 20 18.78 2.33 -1.87
C GLU A 20 17.52 2.96 -2.51
N PHE A 21 16.38 2.27 -2.43
CA PHE A 21 15.10 2.72 -3.02
C PHE A 21 15.19 2.92 -4.54
N SER A 22 15.67 1.90 -5.26
CA SER A 22 15.77 1.88 -6.72
C SER A 22 14.72 0.96 -7.38
N GLY A 23 14.68 0.88 -8.72
CA GLY A 23 13.88 -0.08 -9.47
C GLY A 23 12.40 0.30 -9.65
N PHE A 24 12.01 1.50 -9.22
CA PHE A 24 10.64 1.99 -9.33
C PHE A 24 10.18 2.16 -10.77
N GLU A 25 11.08 2.53 -11.68
CA GLU A 25 10.83 2.61 -13.13
C GLU A 25 10.37 1.27 -13.72
N HIS A 26 10.78 0.16 -13.12
CA HIS A 26 10.34 -1.18 -13.51
C HIS A 26 9.06 -1.58 -12.77
N LEU A 27 9.02 -1.42 -11.45
CA LEU A 27 7.87 -1.79 -10.61
C LEU A 27 6.59 -1.02 -10.97
N PHE A 28 6.73 0.21 -11.48
CA PHE A 28 5.63 1.10 -11.81
C PHE A 28 5.45 1.33 -13.31
N ALA A 29 6.23 0.64 -14.17
CA ALA A 29 6.10 0.71 -15.62
C ALA A 29 4.68 0.40 -16.12
N TRP A 30 3.92 -0.39 -15.36
CA TRP A 30 2.57 -0.78 -15.74
C TRP A 30 1.54 0.34 -15.64
N TYR A 31 1.84 1.42 -14.91
CA TYR A 31 0.94 2.58 -14.79
C TYR A 31 0.81 3.39 -16.09
N THR A 32 1.68 3.18 -17.08
CA THR A 32 1.72 3.99 -18.31
C THR A 32 1.69 3.15 -19.59
N ASN A 33 1.37 1.86 -19.49
CA ASN A 33 1.55 0.91 -20.58
C ASN A 33 0.28 0.49 -21.34
N GLY A 34 -0.86 1.13 -21.08
CA GLY A 34 -2.12 0.84 -21.76
C GLY A 34 -2.85 2.07 -22.30
N ASP A 35 -4.14 1.90 -22.56
CA ASP A 35 -4.97 2.87 -23.30
C ASP A 35 -6.07 3.53 -22.46
N VAL A 36 -6.33 3.00 -21.27
CA VAL A 36 -7.36 3.53 -20.37
C VAL A 36 -6.75 4.55 -19.43
N GLU A 37 -7.23 5.78 -19.51
CA GLU A 37 -6.85 6.84 -18.59
C GLU A 37 -7.51 6.66 -17.22
N ILE A 38 -6.71 6.77 -16.16
CA ILE A 38 -7.13 6.91 -14.77
C ILE A 38 -6.62 8.27 -14.30
N PRO A 39 -7.47 9.32 -14.34
CA PRO A 39 -7.06 10.66 -13.94
C PRO A 39 -6.82 10.72 -12.44
N ASN A 40 -5.86 11.55 -12.03
CA ASN A 40 -5.65 11.91 -10.64
C ASN A 40 -6.05 13.38 -10.42
N GLU A 41 -7.11 13.61 -9.66
CA GLU A 41 -7.66 14.96 -9.45
C GLU A 41 -6.80 15.84 -8.54
N ILE A 42 -5.97 15.23 -7.68
CA ILE A 42 -5.16 15.92 -6.68
C ILE A 42 -3.79 16.26 -7.24
N HIS A 43 -3.19 15.30 -7.94
CA HIS A 43 -1.87 15.38 -8.56
C HIS A 43 -2.00 15.00 -10.04
N PRO A 44 -2.45 15.91 -10.92
CA PRO A 44 -2.72 15.59 -12.33
C PRO A 44 -1.52 14.96 -13.06
N GLU A 45 -0.29 15.29 -12.68
CA GLU A 45 0.95 14.72 -13.19
C GLU A 45 1.14 13.24 -12.85
N LEU A 46 0.41 12.73 -11.86
CA LEU A 46 0.37 11.31 -11.48
C LEU A 46 -0.79 10.54 -12.13
N SER A 47 -1.49 11.15 -13.10
CA SER A 47 -2.50 10.46 -13.90
C SER A 47 -1.88 9.28 -14.67
N GLN A 48 -2.63 8.19 -14.76
CA GLN A 48 -2.13 6.90 -15.24
C GLN A 48 -2.82 6.52 -16.54
N ARG A 49 -2.15 5.70 -17.36
CA ARG A 49 -2.70 5.14 -18.58
C ARG A 49 -2.39 3.65 -18.66
N VAL A 50 -3.38 2.83 -18.35
CA VAL A 50 -3.22 1.41 -18.05
C VAL A 50 -4.09 0.53 -18.93
N THR A 51 -3.92 -0.79 -18.85
CA THR A 51 -4.83 -1.74 -19.52
C THR A 51 -6.23 -1.72 -18.90
N ASP A 52 -7.24 -2.21 -19.61
CA ASP A 52 -8.61 -2.33 -19.06
C ASP A 52 -8.65 -3.10 -17.74
N VAL A 53 -7.89 -4.21 -17.66
CA VAL A 53 -7.80 -5.06 -16.45
C VAL A 53 -7.19 -4.30 -15.28
N SER A 54 -6.10 -3.57 -15.53
CA SER A 54 -5.44 -2.74 -14.51
C SER A 54 -6.30 -1.53 -14.09
N ALA A 55 -7.10 -0.99 -15.01
CA ALA A 55 -8.04 0.08 -14.71
C ALA A 55 -9.15 -0.38 -13.75
N GLU A 56 -9.71 -1.57 -13.95
CA GLU A 56 -10.67 -2.17 -13.01
C GLU A 56 -10.06 -2.38 -11.62
N HIS A 57 -8.83 -2.90 -11.59
CA HIS A 57 -8.07 -3.07 -10.34
C HIS A 57 -7.88 -1.74 -9.60
N LEU A 58 -7.42 -0.69 -10.29
CA LEU A 58 -7.20 0.63 -9.68
C LEU A 58 -8.49 1.29 -9.21
N ARG A 59 -9.55 1.23 -10.01
CA ARG A 59 -10.88 1.74 -9.62
C ARG A 59 -11.41 1.03 -8.38
N THR A 60 -11.13 -0.28 -8.23
CA THR A 60 -11.48 -1.03 -7.02
C THR A 60 -10.75 -0.46 -5.81
N ILE A 61 -9.43 -0.27 -5.89
CA ILE A 61 -8.62 0.31 -4.80
C ILE A 61 -9.12 1.71 -4.42
N LEU A 62 -9.29 2.59 -5.41
CA LEU A 62 -9.77 3.96 -5.20
C LEU A 62 -11.17 4.00 -4.58
N GLY A 63 -12.08 3.15 -5.04
CA GLY A 63 -13.45 3.09 -4.52
C GLY A 63 -13.54 2.56 -3.10
N MET A 64 -12.72 1.57 -2.74
CA MET A 64 -12.82 0.88 -1.45
C MET A 64 -12.01 1.52 -0.32
N SER A 65 -11.01 2.35 -0.63
CA SER A 65 -10.09 2.89 0.38
C SER A 65 -10.64 4.15 1.04
N GLY A 66 -10.56 4.19 2.37
CA GLY A 66 -10.92 5.35 3.19
C GLY A 66 -9.75 5.95 3.97
N ALA A 67 -8.70 5.19 4.24
CA ALA A 67 -7.48 5.70 4.86
C ALA A 67 -6.28 4.79 4.52
N ILE A 68 -5.07 5.34 4.68
CA ILE A 68 -3.81 4.61 4.47
C ILE A 68 -3.02 4.57 5.78
N VAL A 69 -2.32 3.47 6.04
CA VAL A 69 -1.24 3.41 7.04
C VAL A 69 0.09 3.24 6.34
N CYS A 70 1.05 4.12 6.63
CA CYS A 70 2.42 4.00 6.15
C CYS A 70 3.44 4.23 7.27
N GLY A 71 4.69 3.85 7.00
CA GLY A 71 5.81 4.12 7.88
C GLY A 71 6.49 5.44 7.52
N ARG A 72 7.28 5.96 8.46
CA ARG A 72 8.00 7.23 8.30
C ARG A 72 8.88 7.29 7.06
N THR A 73 9.59 6.21 6.74
CA THR A 73 10.49 6.13 5.57
C THR A 73 9.78 6.43 4.25
N LEU A 74 8.59 5.85 4.03
CA LEU A 74 7.84 6.12 2.80
C LEU A 74 7.36 7.57 2.76
N TRP A 75 6.88 8.08 3.90
CA TRP A 75 6.42 9.46 4.00
C TRP A 75 7.53 10.47 3.68
N ASP A 76 8.76 10.24 4.15
CA ASP A 76 9.91 11.08 3.81
C ASP A 76 10.31 10.93 2.34
N LEU A 77 10.35 9.69 1.82
CA LEU A 77 10.72 9.39 0.43
C LEU A 77 9.80 10.11 -0.57
N THR A 78 8.50 10.14 -0.27
CA THR A 78 7.49 10.79 -1.11
C THR A 78 7.37 12.29 -0.84
N LYS A 79 8.14 12.83 0.10
CA LYS A 79 8.03 14.21 0.58
C LYS A 79 6.59 14.58 0.94
N ALA A 80 5.93 13.67 1.67
CA ALA A 80 4.52 13.77 2.03
C ALA A 80 3.57 13.96 0.82
N TRP A 81 3.96 13.52 -0.38
CA TRP A 81 3.24 13.73 -1.63
C TRP A 81 2.82 15.20 -1.85
N GLY A 82 3.64 16.16 -1.42
CA GLY A 82 3.29 17.58 -1.53
C GLY A 82 2.15 18.03 -0.62
N GLY A 83 1.80 17.25 0.40
CA GLY A 83 0.79 17.59 1.41
C GLY A 83 -0.47 16.71 1.40
N THR A 84 -0.70 15.94 0.34
CA THR A 84 -1.91 15.12 0.19
C THR A 84 -1.59 13.84 -0.58
N HIS A 85 -2.05 12.68 -0.12
CA HIS A 85 -1.84 11.42 -0.86
C HIS A 85 -2.60 11.42 -2.20
N PRO A 86 -2.05 10.85 -3.29
CA PRO A 86 -2.70 10.79 -4.60
C PRO A 86 -4.06 10.08 -4.63
N MET A 87 -4.39 9.30 -3.61
CA MET A 87 -5.71 8.67 -3.47
C MET A 87 -6.77 9.57 -2.84
N GLY A 88 -6.39 10.75 -2.32
CA GLY A 88 -7.33 11.67 -1.69
C GLY A 88 -7.95 11.16 -0.39
N VAL A 89 -7.21 10.34 0.35
CA VAL A 89 -7.63 9.81 1.64
C VAL A 89 -6.63 10.17 2.74
N PRO A 90 -7.07 10.31 4.00
CA PRO A 90 -6.17 10.52 5.13
C PRO A 90 -5.10 9.43 5.26
N VAL A 91 -3.91 9.83 5.69
CA VAL A 91 -2.76 8.94 5.91
C VAL A 91 -2.37 8.95 7.38
N VAL A 92 -2.37 7.78 8.00
CA VAL A 92 -1.80 7.55 9.32
C VAL A 92 -0.34 7.13 9.16
N VAL A 93 0.57 7.93 9.71
CA VAL A 93 2.01 7.68 9.70
C VAL A 93 2.41 7.08 11.03
N LEU A 94 2.84 5.82 11.03
CA LEU A 94 3.47 5.19 12.18
C LEU A 94 4.94 5.62 12.26
N THR A 95 5.30 6.27 13.35
CA THR A 95 6.61 6.90 13.56
C THR A 95 6.96 6.90 15.05
N HIS A 96 8.20 7.20 15.43
CA HIS A 96 8.58 7.38 16.84
C HIS A 96 8.41 8.82 17.33
N SER A 97 8.37 9.78 16.42
CA SER A 97 8.17 11.20 16.71
C SER A 97 7.43 11.91 15.58
N VAL A 98 6.73 12.99 15.93
CA VAL A 98 6.11 13.89 14.96
C VAL A 98 7.22 14.71 14.26
N PRO A 99 7.22 14.81 12.92
CA PRO A 99 8.16 15.67 12.20
C PRO A 99 8.10 17.14 12.63
N ASP A 100 9.24 17.82 12.60
CA ASP A 100 9.30 19.27 12.83
C ASP A 100 8.43 20.02 11.81
N GLY A 101 7.65 20.99 12.30
CA GLY A 101 6.75 21.79 11.47
C GLY A 101 5.44 21.10 11.09
N TRP A 102 5.17 19.89 11.60
CA TRP A 102 3.92 19.17 11.38
C TRP A 102 3.11 19.04 12.66
N GLU A 103 1.78 19.16 12.52
CA GLU A 103 0.84 18.87 13.59
C GLU A 103 0.65 17.36 13.74
N ARG A 104 0.37 16.90 14.96
CA ARG A 104 0.13 15.47 15.23
C ARG A 104 -1.10 14.96 14.48
N GLU A 105 -2.18 15.74 14.47
CA GLU A 105 -3.44 15.42 13.79
C GLU A 105 -3.77 16.57 12.84
N GLY A 106 -3.30 16.47 11.60
CA GLY A 106 -3.65 17.39 10.53
C GLY A 106 -4.77 16.83 9.65
N GLU A 107 -5.19 17.63 8.67
CA GLU A 107 -6.25 17.26 7.71
C GLU A 107 -5.94 15.96 6.94
N TRP A 108 -4.71 15.86 6.41
CA TRP A 108 -4.30 14.74 5.55
C TRP A 108 -3.40 13.73 6.25
N PHE A 109 -2.71 14.13 7.31
CA PHE A 109 -1.73 13.29 8.01
C PHE A 109 -2.00 13.24 9.50
N THR A 110 -1.99 12.03 10.05
CA THR A 110 -2.02 11.78 11.48
C THR A 110 -0.80 10.96 11.90
N PHE A 111 -0.02 11.47 12.85
CA PHE A 111 1.19 10.81 13.34
C PHE A 111 0.92 10.02 14.63
N VAL A 112 1.02 8.70 14.52
CA VAL A 112 0.91 7.78 15.66
C VAL A 112 2.31 7.48 16.16
N THR A 113 2.60 7.88 17.41
CA THR A 113 3.92 7.75 18.05
C THR A 113 4.01 6.65 19.09
N GLU A 114 2.87 6.10 19.51
CA GLU A 114 2.75 5.13 20.61
C GLU A 114 1.71 4.07 20.25
N GLY A 115 1.75 2.92 20.93
CA GLY A 115 0.80 1.82 20.70
C GLY A 115 1.03 1.00 19.43
N GLY A 116 2.03 1.37 18.61
CA GLY A 116 2.51 0.59 17.47
C GLY A 116 1.47 0.40 16.36
N ILE A 117 1.60 -0.68 15.61
CA ILE A 117 0.75 -0.97 14.45
C ILE A 117 -0.74 -1.07 14.80
N GLY A 118 -1.08 -1.61 15.98
CA GLY A 118 -2.46 -1.73 16.43
C GLY A 118 -3.14 -0.36 16.58
N ALA A 119 -2.46 0.59 17.21
CA ALA A 119 -2.96 1.96 17.37
C ALA A 119 -3.06 2.68 16.01
N ALA A 120 -2.09 2.50 15.11
CA ALA A 120 -2.13 3.08 13.78
C ALA A 120 -3.30 2.58 12.94
N VAL A 121 -3.54 1.26 12.94
CA VAL A 121 -4.69 0.67 12.23
C VAL A 121 -6.01 1.09 12.86
N ALA A 122 -6.10 1.17 14.19
CA ALA A 122 -7.31 1.66 14.87
C ALA A 122 -7.65 3.10 14.46
N LYS A 123 -6.67 4.00 14.50
CA LYS A 123 -6.83 5.39 14.05
C LYS A 123 -7.21 5.47 12.58
N ALA A 124 -6.61 4.64 11.72
CA ALA A 124 -6.96 4.60 10.30
C ALA A 124 -8.40 4.11 10.07
N LYS A 125 -8.91 3.17 10.88
CA LYS A 125 -10.31 2.72 10.81
C LYS A 125 -11.28 3.83 11.20
N GLU A 126 -10.95 4.65 12.20
CA GLU A 126 -11.75 5.83 12.56
C GLU A 126 -11.84 6.82 11.40
N LEU A 127 -10.69 7.12 10.76
CA LEU A 127 -10.61 8.05 9.63
C LEU A 127 -11.28 7.50 8.35
N ALA A 128 -11.22 6.18 8.13
CA ALA A 128 -11.78 5.54 6.95
C ALA A 128 -13.33 5.48 6.95
N GLY A 129 -13.96 5.63 8.11
CA GLY A 129 -15.41 5.43 8.26
C GLY A 129 -15.82 4.03 7.78
N ASP A 130 -16.81 3.97 6.88
CA ASP A 130 -17.33 2.70 6.34
C ASP A 130 -16.44 2.06 5.27
N LYS A 131 -15.39 2.75 4.82
CA LYS A 131 -14.44 2.26 3.80
C LYS A 131 -13.29 1.45 4.43
N GLY A 132 -12.47 0.83 3.59
CA GLY A 132 -11.32 0.02 4.00
C GLY A 132 -10.06 0.83 4.35
N VAL A 133 -9.12 0.18 5.03
CA VAL A 133 -7.80 0.70 5.39
C VAL A 133 -6.74 -0.01 4.54
N ALA A 134 -5.97 0.77 3.79
CA ALA A 134 -4.84 0.28 2.99
C ALA A 134 -3.54 0.37 3.79
N LEU A 135 -2.78 -0.71 3.85
CA LEU A 135 -1.48 -0.77 4.52
C LEU A 135 -0.37 -0.81 3.48
N ASN A 136 0.61 0.08 3.62
CA ASN A 136 1.82 0.00 2.82
C ASN A 136 2.56 -1.32 3.06
N GLY A 137 3.29 -1.79 2.04
CA GLY A 137 4.16 -2.94 2.14
C GLY A 137 5.35 -2.75 3.08
N GLY A 138 6.18 -3.79 3.20
CA GLY A 138 7.38 -3.80 4.04
C GLY A 138 7.03 -3.99 5.51
N GLU A 139 7.64 -3.18 6.38
CA GLU A 139 7.51 -3.33 7.83
C GLU A 139 6.07 -3.13 8.32
N ILE A 140 5.30 -2.20 7.72
CA ILE A 140 3.90 -1.95 8.12
C ILE A 140 3.04 -3.19 7.86
N ALA A 141 3.11 -3.75 6.65
CA ALA A 141 2.42 -4.99 6.31
C ALA A 141 2.85 -6.15 7.20
N SER A 142 4.15 -6.27 7.47
CA SER A 142 4.71 -7.36 8.28
C SER A 142 4.23 -7.30 9.74
N GLN A 143 4.30 -6.12 10.37
CA GLN A 143 3.81 -5.90 11.72
C GLN A 143 2.30 -6.14 11.82
N ALA A 144 1.53 -5.70 10.82
CA ALA A 144 0.08 -5.88 10.82
C ALA A 144 -0.32 -7.34 10.64
N LEU A 145 0.40 -8.10 9.81
CA LEU A 145 0.21 -9.54 9.67
C LEU A 145 0.52 -10.28 10.96
N ASP A 146 1.65 -9.97 11.61
CA ASP A 146 2.03 -10.57 12.89
C ASP A 146 1.00 -10.26 14.00
N ALA A 147 0.37 -9.09 13.94
CA ALA A 147 -0.69 -8.68 14.85
C ALA A 147 -2.09 -9.23 14.47
N GLY A 148 -2.22 -10.01 13.39
CA GLY A 148 -3.49 -10.56 12.94
C GLY A 148 -4.50 -9.50 12.45
N LEU A 149 -4.01 -8.36 11.98
CA LEU A 149 -4.84 -7.20 11.62
C LEU A 149 -5.23 -7.14 10.13
N VAL A 150 -4.65 -7.98 9.28
CA VAL A 150 -4.81 -7.94 7.82
C VAL A 150 -5.84 -8.97 7.36
N ASP A 151 -6.83 -8.52 6.59
CA ASP A 151 -7.86 -9.38 6.00
C ASP A 151 -7.47 -9.88 4.60
N GLU A 152 -6.79 -9.05 3.80
CA GLU A 152 -6.41 -9.36 2.42
C GLU A 152 -4.98 -8.93 2.08
N VAL A 153 -4.32 -9.72 1.23
CA VAL A 153 -3.03 -9.42 0.61
C VAL A 153 -3.22 -9.24 -0.89
N TRP A 154 -2.79 -8.10 -1.40
CA TRP A 154 -2.87 -7.72 -2.80
C TRP A 154 -1.45 -7.59 -3.36
N VAL A 155 -1.19 -8.24 -4.50
CA VAL A 155 0.13 -8.25 -5.12
C VAL A 155 -0.02 -7.87 -6.59
N ASP A 156 0.60 -6.76 -7.00
CA ASP A 156 0.78 -6.47 -8.41
C ASP A 156 2.14 -7.05 -8.82
N LEU A 157 2.13 -8.31 -9.26
CA LEU A 157 3.33 -9.08 -9.56
C LEU A 157 3.91 -8.62 -10.91
N VAL A 158 5.06 -7.94 -10.86
CA VAL A 158 5.76 -7.36 -12.01
C VAL A 158 6.86 -8.33 -12.48
N PRO A 159 7.04 -8.56 -13.79
CA PRO A 159 8.02 -9.49 -14.34
C PRO A 159 9.43 -8.90 -14.35
N VAL A 160 9.92 -8.48 -13.18
CA VAL A 160 11.29 -8.01 -12.95
C VAL A 160 11.89 -8.77 -11.76
N ILE A 161 13.20 -9.03 -11.80
CA ILE A 161 13.98 -9.57 -10.68
C ILE A 161 14.88 -8.43 -10.20
N LEU A 162 14.76 -8.03 -8.94
CA LEU A 162 15.58 -6.96 -8.37
C LEU A 162 16.84 -7.50 -7.67
N GLY A 163 16.81 -8.76 -7.24
CA GLY A 163 17.90 -9.49 -6.60
C GLY A 163 18.14 -9.15 -5.14
N ALA A 164 17.76 -7.95 -4.70
CA ALA A 164 17.80 -7.48 -3.32
C ALA A 164 16.94 -6.21 -3.16
N GLY A 165 16.78 -5.77 -1.92
CA GLY A 165 16.13 -4.49 -1.60
C GLY A 165 15.12 -4.64 -0.47
N THR A 166 14.05 -3.84 -0.52
CA THR A 166 13.01 -3.88 0.50
C THR A 166 12.01 -4.99 0.15
N PRO A 167 11.89 -6.07 0.93
CA PRO A 167 10.93 -7.13 0.65
C PRO A 167 9.50 -6.63 0.91
N PHE A 168 8.49 -7.18 0.21
CA PHE A 168 7.09 -6.87 0.52
C PHE A 168 6.74 -7.30 1.95
N PHE A 169 7.20 -8.48 2.35
CA PHE A 169 7.10 -8.95 3.73
C PHE A 169 8.51 -9.13 4.28
N GLY A 170 8.82 -8.43 5.36
CA GLY A 170 10.04 -8.63 6.13
C GLY A 170 9.98 -9.92 6.95
N ASN A 171 10.74 -9.96 8.04
CA ASN A 171 10.70 -11.10 8.94
C ASN A 171 9.37 -11.12 9.72
N LEU A 172 8.54 -12.14 9.45
CA LEU A 172 7.33 -12.43 10.20
C LEU A 172 7.64 -13.32 11.41
N ALA A 173 7.24 -12.89 12.59
CA ALA A 173 7.38 -13.65 13.83
C ALA A 173 6.41 -14.84 13.87
N ASN A 174 5.16 -14.64 13.43
CA ASN A 174 4.06 -15.59 13.59
C ASN A 174 3.80 -16.39 12.30
N ARG A 175 4.78 -17.22 11.92
CA ARG A 175 4.78 -17.99 10.65
C ARG A 175 4.35 -19.47 10.77
N PRO A 176 3.86 -20.10 9.68
CA PRO A 176 3.46 -19.47 8.42
C PRO A 176 2.12 -18.73 8.54
N VAL A 177 2.01 -17.58 7.86
CA VAL A 177 0.72 -16.98 7.53
C VAL A 177 0.16 -17.73 6.33
N VAL A 178 -1.03 -18.30 6.49
CA VAL A 178 -1.70 -19.03 5.41
C VAL A 178 -2.67 -18.08 4.72
N LEU A 179 -2.67 -18.12 3.39
CA LEU A 179 -3.55 -17.34 2.54
C LEU A 179 -4.51 -18.28 1.80
N GLU A 180 -5.77 -17.91 1.74
CA GLU A 180 -6.79 -18.55 0.91
C GLU A 180 -6.99 -17.73 -0.37
N GLY A 181 -7.22 -18.42 -1.49
CA GLY A 181 -7.61 -17.79 -2.74
C GLY A 181 -6.96 -18.45 -3.95
N PRO A 182 -6.75 -17.68 -5.04
CA PRO A 182 -6.95 -16.23 -5.13
C PRO A 182 -8.43 -15.82 -5.12
N LEU A 183 -8.73 -14.69 -4.47
CA LEU A 183 -10.04 -14.01 -4.54
C LEU A 183 -10.28 -13.38 -5.91
N SER A 184 -9.21 -12.95 -6.58
CA SER A 184 -9.24 -12.49 -7.96
C SER A 184 -7.86 -12.59 -8.60
N ILE A 185 -7.84 -12.72 -9.93
CA ILE A 185 -6.63 -12.66 -10.76
C ILE A 185 -6.92 -11.73 -11.93
N GLY A 186 -6.06 -10.74 -12.16
CA GLY A 186 -6.13 -9.85 -13.32
C GLY A 186 -4.78 -9.81 -14.05
N ALA A 187 -4.72 -10.29 -15.29
CA ALA A 187 -3.53 -10.21 -16.11
C ALA A 187 -3.52 -8.91 -16.92
N GLY A 188 -2.77 -7.91 -16.44
CA GLY A 188 -2.47 -6.69 -17.19
C GLY A 188 -1.23 -6.89 -18.08
N LYS A 189 -0.91 -5.87 -18.88
CA LYS A 189 0.36 -5.86 -19.61
C LYS A 189 1.49 -5.65 -18.62
N ALA A 190 2.48 -6.54 -18.61
CA ALA A 190 3.64 -6.48 -17.70
C ALA A 190 3.30 -6.42 -16.19
N VAL A 191 2.13 -6.92 -15.78
CA VAL A 191 1.73 -7.02 -14.36
C VAL A 191 0.63 -8.07 -14.19
N THR A 192 0.67 -8.84 -13.10
CA THR A 192 -0.44 -9.72 -12.69
C THR A 192 -0.96 -9.28 -11.33
N HIS A 193 -2.20 -8.80 -11.29
CA HIS A 193 -2.88 -8.39 -10.07
C HIS A 193 -3.47 -9.62 -9.37
N LEU A 194 -3.01 -9.90 -8.15
CA LEU A 194 -3.42 -11.04 -7.35
C LEU A 194 -4.03 -10.56 -6.03
N ARG A 195 -5.13 -11.17 -5.63
CA ARG A 195 -5.76 -10.90 -4.32
C ARG A 195 -5.95 -12.19 -3.56
N TYR A 196 -5.57 -12.21 -2.29
CA TYR A 196 -5.72 -13.35 -1.42
C TYR A 196 -6.37 -12.92 -0.10
N ARG A 197 -7.11 -13.83 0.52
CA ARG A 197 -7.62 -13.68 1.87
C ARG A 197 -6.59 -14.19 2.87
N VAL A 198 -6.37 -13.46 3.95
CA VAL A 198 -5.61 -13.98 5.09
C VAL A 198 -6.53 -14.89 5.90
N THR A 199 -6.14 -16.13 6.13
CA THR A 199 -6.88 -17.00 7.04
C THR A 199 -6.40 -16.73 8.46
N ALA A 200 -7.24 -16.07 9.27
CA ALA A 200 -6.95 -15.88 10.69
C ALA A 200 -6.71 -17.23 11.38
N ARG A 201 -5.75 -17.27 12.30
CA ARG A 201 -5.56 -18.37 13.24
C ARG A 201 -6.30 -18.08 14.54
#